data_AF-A0A8T3PMZ4-F1
#
_entry.id   AF-A0A8T3PMZ4-F1
#
_cell.length_a   1.000
_cell.length_b   1.000
_cell.length_c   1.000
_cell.angle_alpha   90.00
_cell.angle_beta   90.00
_cell.angle_gamma   90.00
#
_symmetry.space_group_name_H-M   'P 1'
#
loop_
_entity.id
_entity.type
_entity.pdbx_description
1 polymer ?
#
loop_
_entity_poly.entity_id
_entity_poly.type
_entity_poly.pdbx_seq_one_letter_code
_entity_poly.pdbx_strand_id
1 'polypeptide(L)'
;MNLPRLTIRGLDIGGLYGRLRALRTKSPALHHWWWQRITAVVLVPLSLWFAASLITMVGAGHAAAAAWVGSPGVALLLVVFILAVCYHAYLGVEVVMDDYVHIEWVKAKGILAVQVVLGLLAVVGVLAVMWVVVGLA
;
A
#
# COMPACT_ATOMS: atom_id res chain seq x y z
N MET A 1 23.47 35.44 14.82
CA MET A 1 24.36 35.45 13.64
C MET A 1 23.49 35.72 12.42
N ASN A 2 23.48 36.96 11.92
CA ASN A 2 22.61 37.40 10.83
C ASN A 2 23.28 37.04 9.49
N LEU A 3 22.74 36.04 8.78
CA LEU A 3 23.21 35.73 7.43
C LEU A 3 22.83 36.89 6.49
N PRO A 4 23.74 37.38 5.64
CA PRO A 4 23.44 38.44 4.69
C PRO A 4 22.39 37.94 3.67
N ARG A 5 21.37 38.77 3.40
CA ARG A 5 20.37 38.52 2.35
C ARG A 5 21.05 38.55 0.98
N LEU A 6 21.39 37.37 0.46
CA LEU A 6 21.86 37.21 -0.92
C LEU A 6 20.68 37.48 -1.87
N THR A 7 20.66 38.69 -2.41
CA THR A 7 19.60 39.19 -3.29
C THR A 7 20.19 39.33 -4.69
N ILE A 8 19.89 38.38 -5.59
CA ILE A 8 20.28 38.50 -7.00
C ILE A 8 19.07 39.07 -7.74
N ARG A 9 19.24 40.24 -8.38
CA ARG A 9 18.16 40.93 -9.13
C ARG A 9 16.85 41.15 -8.34
N GLY A 10 16.95 41.58 -7.07
CA GLY A 10 15.78 41.90 -6.24
C GLY A 10 15.01 40.71 -5.67
N LEU A 11 15.42 39.46 -5.94
CA LEU A 11 14.78 38.25 -5.42
C LEU A 11 15.48 37.77 -4.14
N ASP A 12 14.74 37.69 -3.03
CA ASP A 12 15.20 37.09 -1.77
C ASP A 12 15.28 35.57 -1.91
N ILE A 13 16.50 35.06 -2.14
CA ILE A 13 16.77 33.63 -2.36
C ILE A 13 16.44 32.80 -1.11
N GLY A 14 16.65 33.36 0.09
CA GLY A 14 16.31 32.67 1.36
C GLY A 14 14.80 32.49 1.52
N GLY A 15 14.04 33.54 1.21
CA GLY A 15 12.57 33.51 1.19
C GLY A 15 11.99 32.61 0.09
N LEU A 16 12.65 32.55 -1.07
CA LEU A 16 12.29 31.65 -2.18
C LEU A 16 12.55 30.19 -1.79
N TYR A 17 13.73 29.89 -1.24
CA TYR A 17 14.10 28.55 -0.81
C TYR A 17 13.16 28.03 0.28
N GLY A 18 12.79 28.88 1.25
CA GLY A 18 11.78 28.56 2.26
C GLY A 18 10.42 28.22 1.65
N ARG A 19 9.96 28.99 0.65
CA ARG A 19 8.71 28.73 -0.09
C ARG A 19 8.78 27.44 -0.92
N LEU A 20 9.86 27.21 -1.67
CA LEU A 20 10.04 26.00 -2.48
C LEU A 20 10.12 24.74 -1.60
N ARG A 21 10.77 24.83 -0.43
CA ARG A 21 10.80 23.75 0.56
C ARG A 21 9.42 23.48 1.16
N ALA A 22 8.66 24.53 1.48
CA ALA A 22 7.30 24.40 2.00
C ALA A 22 6.32 23.77 0.98
N LEU A 23 6.49 24.09 -0.31
CA LEU A 23 5.75 23.46 -1.40
C LEU A 23 6.14 21.98 -1.57
N ARG A 24 7.41 21.62 -1.35
CA ARG A 24 7.89 20.22 -1.42
C ARG A 24 7.32 19.32 -0.33
N THR A 25 7.20 19.82 0.91
CA THR A 25 6.70 19.05 2.07
C THR A 25 5.21 18.73 2.03
N LYS A 26 4.43 19.36 1.15
CA LYS A 26 2.99 19.13 1.00
C LYS A 26 2.61 18.41 -0.31
N SER A 27 3.58 17.92 -1.06
CA SER A 27 3.30 17.29 -2.36
C SER A 27 2.58 15.94 -2.16
N PRO A 28 1.38 15.75 -2.71
CA PRO A 28 0.67 14.46 -2.66
C PRO A 28 1.51 13.30 -3.19
N ALA A 29 2.37 13.57 -4.18
CA ALA A 29 3.32 12.61 -4.73
C ALA A 29 4.33 12.07 -3.70
N LEU A 30 4.83 12.91 -2.78
CA LEU A 30 5.75 12.45 -1.73
C LEU A 30 5.04 11.51 -0.75
N HIS A 31 3.78 11.81 -0.42
CA HIS A 31 2.97 10.95 0.45
C HIS A 31 2.72 9.59 -0.21
N HIS A 32 2.33 9.59 -1.48
CA HIS A 32 2.13 8.37 -2.28
C HIS A 32 3.41 7.51 -2.32
N TRP A 33 4.55 8.13 -2.67
CA TRP A 33 5.84 7.45 -2.70
C TRP A 33 6.23 6.86 -1.34
N TRP A 34 5.99 7.60 -0.25
CA TRP A 34 6.32 7.15 1.10
C TRP A 34 5.50 5.91 1.50
N TRP A 35 4.21 5.90 1.18
CA TRP A 35 3.35 4.75 1.45
C TRP A 35 3.73 3.51 0.63
N GLN A 36 4.20 3.66 -0.60
CA GLN A 36 4.73 2.53 -1.37
C GLN A 36 5.92 1.87 -0.65
N ARG A 37 6.80 2.64 0.00
CA ARG A 37 7.94 2.10 0.75
C ARG A 37 7.54 1.45 2.07
N ILE A 38 6.64 2.09 2.82
CA ILE A 38 6.12 1.51 4.07
C ILE A 38 5.45 0.17 3.79
N THR A 39 4.55 0.12 2.82
CA THR A 39 3.84 -1.11 2.45
C THR A 39 4.80 -2.18 1.93
N ALA A 40 5.81 -1.84 1.14
CA ALA A 40 6.83 -2.79 0.71
C ALA A 40 7.63 -3.37 1.89
N VAL A 41 8.05 -2.55 2.85
CA VAL A 41 8.77 -3.01 4.06
C VAL A 41 7.93 -3.96 4.90
N VAL A 42 6.61 -3.76 4.96
CA VAL A 42 5.67 -4.69 5.62
C VAL A 42 5.47 -5.96 4.79
N LEU A 43 5.33 -5.84 3.47
CA LEU A 43 5.00 -6.94 2.58
C LEU A 43 6.15 -7.89 2.32
N VAL A 44 7.41 -7.43 2.27
CA VAL A 44 8.56 -8.32 2.05
C VAL A 44 8.62 -9.45 3.09
N PRO A 45 8.67 -9.18 4.41
CA PRO A 45 8.71 -10.25 5.41
C PRO A 45 7.42 -11.08 5.42
N LEU A 46 6.24 -10.45 5.27
CA LEU A 46 4.96 -11.19 5.25
C LEU A 46 4.84 -12.11 4.04
N SER A 47 5.31 -11.69 2.87
CA SER A 47 5.27 -12.50 1.65
C SER A 47 6.20 -13.71 1.78
N LEU A 48 7.39 -13.53 2.35
CA LEU A 48 8.33 -14.62 2.62
C LEU A 48 7.75 -15.61 3.64
N TRP A 49 7.18 -15.11 4.73
CA TRP A 49 6.50 -15.94 5.72
C TRP A 49 5.31 -16.71 5.11
N PHE A 50 4.48 -16.03 4.31
CA PHE A 50 3.31 -16.63 3.67
C PHE A 50 3.74 -17.74 2.69
N ALA A 51 4.71 -17.46 1.83
CA ALA A 51 5.26 -18.46 0.90
C ALA A 51 5.85 -19.68 1.62
N ALA A 52 6.65 -19.45 2.67
CA ALA A 52 7.20 -20.53 3.49
C ALA A 52 6.09 -21.36 4.17
N SER A 53 5.04 -20.71 4.66
CA SER A 53 3.88 -21.38 5.28
C SER A 53 3.08 -22.20 4.27
N LEU A 54 2.93 -21.72 3.03
CA LEU A 54 2.27 -22.51 1.98
C LEU A 54 3.07 -23.76 1.60
N ILE A 55 4.41 -23.67 1.58
CA ILE A 55 5.28 -24.83 1.31
C ILE A 55 5.10 -25.91 2.38
N THR A 56 4.95 -25.55 3.65
CA THR A 56 4.72 -26.55 4.72
C THR A 56 3.32 -27.17 4.67
N MET A 57 2.38 -26.56 3.95
CA MET A 57 1.02 -27.05 3.75
C MET A 57 0.84 -27.87 2.46
N VAL A 58 1.90 -28.15 1.70
CA VAL A 58 1.83 -29.01 0.53
C VAL A 58 1.36 -30.41 0.94
N GLY A 59 0.29 -30.89 0.32
CA GLY A 59 -0.33 -32.18 0.64
C GLY A 59 -1.25 -32.15 1.87
N ALA A 60 -1.37 -31.01 2.56
CA ALA A 60 -2.34 -30.84 3.64
C ALA A 60 -3.77 -30.80 3.09
N GLY A 61 -4.71 -31.44 3.81
CA GLY A 61 -6.13 -31.40 3.48
C GLY A 61 -6.82 -30.12 3.96
N HIS A 62 -8.07 -29.92 3.54
CA HIS A 62 -8.89 -28.76 3.91
C HIS A 62 -8.94 -28.50 5.43
N ALA A 63 -9.14 -29.55 6.23
CA ALA A 63 -9.22 -29.43 7.68
C ALA A 63 -7.92 -28.87 8.32
N ALA A 64 -6.75 -29.27 7.80
CA ALA A 64 -5.47 -28.76 8.27
C ALA A 64 -5.27 -27.28 7.88
N ALA A 65 -5.68 -26.89 6.67
CA ALA A 65 -5.65 -25.50 6.24
C ALA A 65 -6.60 -24.61 7.07
N ALA A 66 -7.82 -25.07 7.33
CA ALA A 66 -8.78 -24.36 8.17
C ALA A 66 -8.25 -24.18 9.61
N ALA A 67 -7.65 -25.24 10.18
CA ALA A 67 -7.01 -25.15 11.50
C ALA A 67 -5.82 -24.17 11.52
N TRP A 68 -5.02 -24.13 10.46
CA TRP A 68 -3.89 -23.20 10.33
C TRP A 68 -4.38 -21.75 10.24
N VAL A 69 -5.34 -21.45 9.35
CA VAL A 69 -5.92 -20.10 9.21
C VAL A 69 -6.64 -19.68 10.50
N GLY A 70 -7.34 -20.60 11.16
CA GLY A 70 -8.06 -20.35 12.41
C GLY A 70 -7.18 -20.03 13.62
N SER A 71 -5.86 -20.24 13.53
CA SER A 71 -4.92 -19.81 14.55
C SER A 71 -4.91 -18.27 14.68
N PRO A 72 -5.10 -17.69 15.88
CA PRO A 72 -5.18 -16.24 16.05
C PRO A 72 -3.99 -15.46 15.49
N GLY A 73 -2.77 -16.01 15.65
CA GLY A 73 -1.56 -15.37 15.13
C GLY A 73 -1.49 -15.40 13.60
N VAL A 74 -1.88 -16.53 12.99
CA VAL A 74 -1.91 -16.68 11.52
C VAL A 74 -3.00 -15.79 10.93
N ALA A 75 -4.20 -15.79 11.52
CA ALA A 75 -5.30 -14.95 11.10
C ALA A 75 -4.91 -13.46 11.10
N LEU A 76 -4.26 -13.00 12.17
CA LEU A 76 -3.76 -11.62 12.26
C LEU A 76 -2.79 -11.30 11.13
N LEU A 77 -1.79 -12.16 10.89
CA LEU A 77 -0.80 -11.96 9.83
C LEU A 77 -1.45 -11.96 8.44
N LEU A 78 -2.42 -12.84 8.20
CA LEU A 78 -3.18 -12.89 6.94
C LEU A 78 -4.00 -11.62 6.72
N VAL A 79 -4.70 -11.13 7.74
CA VAL A 79 -5.46 -9.86 7.65
C VAL A 79 -4.53 -8.70 7.31
N VAL A 80 -3.40 -8.57 8.03
CA VAL A 80 -2.42 -7.52 7.75
C VAL A 80 -1.86 -7.67 6.33
N PHE A 81 -1.53 -8.90 5.90
CA PHE A 81 -1.04 -9.17 4.56
C PHE A 81 -2.05 -8.77 3.47
N ILE A 82 -3.32 -9.18 3.60
CA ILE A 82 -4.40 -8.88 2.65
C ILE A 82 -4.59 -7.36 2.51
N LEU A 83 -4.67 -6.64 3.64
CA LEU A 83 -4.83 -5.19 3.62
C LEU A 83 -3.62 -4.49 3.00
N ALA A 84 -2.41 -4.90 3.40
CA ALA A 84 -1.17 -4.32 2.90
C ALA A 84 -0.97 -4.58 1.40
N VAL A 85 -1.24 -5.79 0.91
CA VAL A 85 -1.02 -6.16 -0.49
C VAL A 85 -2.03 -5.47 -1.40
N CYS A 86 -3.30 -5.37 -0.99
CA CYS A 86 -4.31 -4.65 -1.77
C CYS A 86 -3.99 -3.15 -1.81
N TYR A 87 -3.55 -2.55 -0.70
CA TYR A 87 -3.16 -1.15 -0.69
C TYR A 87 -1.90 -0.88 -1.51
N HIS A 88 -0.88 -1.74 -1.43
CA HIS A 88 0.34 -1.63 -2.24
C HIS A 88 0.04 -1.77 -3.74
N ALA A 89 -0.84 -2.72 -4.11
CA ALA A 89 -1.27 -2.91 -5.49
C ALA A 89 -2.00 -1.67 -6.03
N TYR A 90 -2.88 -1.06 -5.24
CA TYR A 90 -3.53 0.20 -5.61
C TYR A 90 -2.50 1.30 -5.91
N LEU A 91 -1.55 1.53 -4.99
CA LEU A 91 -0.53 2.55 -5.17
C LEU A 91 0.34 2.28 -6.41
N GLY A 92 0.73 1.02 -6.63
CA GLY A 92 1.54 0.64 -7.79
C GLY A 92 0.81 0.86 -9.12
N VAL A 93 -0.47 0.48 -9.19
CA VAL A 93 -1.28 0.67 -10.40
C VAL A 93 -1.53 2.15 -10.68
N GLU A 94 -1.69 2.99 -9.67
CA GLU A 94 -1.83 4.45 -9.86
C GLU A 94 -0.61 5.04 -10.58
N VAL A 95 0.62 4.63 -10.21
CA VAL A 95 1.84 5.07 -10.91
C VAL A 95 1.87 4.60 -12.36
N VAL A 96 1.50 3.34 -12.62
CA VAL A 96 1.41 2.82 -14.00
C VAL A 96 0.37 3.63 -14.80
N MET A 97 -0.78 3.93 -14.21
CA MET A 97 -1.82 4.70 -14.89
C MET A 97 -1.37 6.13 -15.19
N ASP A 98 -0.62 6.77 -14.30
CA ASP A 98 -0.05 8.11 -14.52
C ASP A 98 0.98 8.12 -15.66
N ASP A 99 1.76 7.05 -15.82
CA ASP A 99 2.78 6.96 -16.88
C ASP A 99 2.18 6.65 -18.27
N TYR A 100 1.13 5.83 -18.34
CA TYR A 100 0.66 5.24 -19.60
C TYR A 100 -0.73 5.69 -20.07
N VAL A 101 -1.54 6.35 -19.23
CA VAL A 101 -2.91 6.78 -19.60
C VAL A 101 -3.00 8.30 -19.72
N HIS A 102 -2.96 8.79 -20.95
CA HIS A 102 -3.00 10.23 -21.23
C HIS A 102 -4.41 10.83 -21.34
N ILE A 103 -5.45 10.01 -21.37
CA ILE A 103 -6.84 10.48 -21.38
C ILE A 103 -7.35 10.56 -19.94
N GLU A 104 -7.47 11.78 -19.42
CA GLU A 104 -7.78 12.04 -18.00
C GLU A 104 -9.04 11.34 -17.48
N TRP A 105 -10.13 11.33 -18.25
CA TRP A 105 -11.36 10.67 -17.81
C TRP A 105 -11.27 9.13 -17.82
N VAL A 106 -10.45 8.56 -18.72
CA VAL A 106 -10.17 7.12 -18.75
C VAL A 106 -9.33 6.74 -17.54
N LYS A 107 -8.30 7.55 -17.24
CA LYS A 107 -7.44 7.38 -16.07
C LYS A 107 -8.26 7.41 -14.78
N ALA A 108 -9.10 8.43 -14.60
CA ALA A 108 -9.95 8.57 -13.41
C ALA A 108 -10.90 7.38 -13.22
N LYS A 109 -11.57 6.91 -14.29
CA LYS A 109 -12.44 5.72 -14.22
C LYS A 109 -11.66 4.44 -13.93
N GLY A 110 -10.47 4.30 -14.52
CA GLY A 110 -9.61 3.15 -14.28
C GLY A 110 -9.11 3.08 -12.83
N ILE A 111 -8.66 4.21 -12.28
CA ILE A 111 -8.26 4.30 -10.86
C ILE A 111 -9.44 3.96 -9.94
N LEU A 112 -10.64 4.50 -10.20
CA LEU A 112 -11.83 4.16 -9.43
C LEU A 112 -12.16 2.66 -9.50
N ALA A 113 -12.09 2.05 -10.69
CA ALA A 113 -12.33 0.62 -10.86
C ALA A 113 -11.33 -0.23 -10.06
N VAL A 114 -10.05 0.13 -10.09
CA VAL A 114 -8.99 -0.52 -9.32
C VAL A 114 -9.26 -0.40 -7.82
N GLN A 115 -9.62 0.78 -7.33
CA GLN A 115 -9.96 1.01 -5.93
C GLN A 115 -11.15 0.13 -5.49
N VAL A 116 -12.21 0.06 -6.30
CA VAL A 116 -13.38 -0.78 -6.00
C VAL A 116 -13.00 -2.25 -5.98
N VAL A 117 -12.28 -2.75 -6.99
CA VAL A 117 -11.89 -4.16 -7.08
C VAL A 117 -10.98 -4.56 -5.92
N LEU A 118 -9.94 -3.78 -5.64
CA LEU A 118 -9.00 -4.09 -4.56
C LEU A 118 -9.63 -3.89 -3.17
N GLY A 119 -10.53 -2.91 -3.02
CA GLY A 119 -11.31 -2.73 -1.79
C GLY A 119 -12.24 -3.92 -1.53
N LEU A 120 -12.95 -4.39 -2.55
CA LEU A 120 -13.79 -5.59 -2.44
C LEU A 120 -12.96 -6.84 -2.14
N LEU A 121 -11.82 -7.01 -2.81
CA LEU A 121 -10.92 -8.14 -2.54
C LEU A 121 -10.40 -8.12 -1.10
N ALA A 122 -10.04 -6.95 -0.58
CA ALA A 122 -9.63 -6.79 0.81
C ALA A 122 -10.76 -7.17 1.78
N VAL A 123 -11.98 -6.67 1.55
CA VAL A 123 -13.15 -6.99 2.38
C VAL A 123 -13.46 -8.48 2.35
N VAL A 124 -13.58 -9.08 1.16
CA VAL A 124 -13.87 -10.51 0.99
C VAL A 124 -12.78 -11.37 1.63
N GLY A 125 -11.50 -11.02 1.43
CA GLY A 125 -10.38 -11.75 2.02
C GLY A 125 -10.39 -11.70 3.55
N VAL A 126 -10.61 -10.52 4.14
CA VAL A 126 -10.72 -10.38 5.60
C VAL A 126 -11.92 -11.15 6.13
N LEU A 127 -13.09 -11.03 5.49
CA LEU A 127 -14.27 -11.77 5.89
C LEU A 127 -14.06 -13.29 5.80
N ALA A 128 -13.35 -13.78 4.78
CA ALA A 128 -13.01 -15.20 4.65
C ALA A 128 -12.11 -15.69 5.80
N VAL A 129 -11.09 -14.92 6.18
CA VAL A 129 -10.25 -15.26 7.36
C VAL A 129 -11.10 -15.28 8.62
N MET A 130 -11.93 -14.25 8.83
CA MET A 130 -12.79 -14.17 10.01
C MET A 130 -13.80 -15.32 10.06
N TRP A 131 -14.37 -15.70 8.92
CA TRP A 131 -15.30 -16.82 8.79
C TRP A 131 -14.69 -18.15 9.26
N VAL A 132 -13.42 -18.40 8.90
CA VAL A 132 -12.66 -19.56 9.39
C VAL A 132 -12.41 -19.46 10.89
N VAL A 133 -12.02 -18.28 11.39
CA VAL A 133 -11.73 -18.06 12.83
C VAL A 133 -12.94 -18.31 13.72
N VAL A 134 -14.15 -17.96 13.27
CA VAL A 134 -15.38 -18.23 14.04
C VAL A 134 -15.91 -19.66 13.87
N GLY A 135 -15.19 -20.52 13.14
CA GLY A 135 -15.53 -21.93 12.97
C GLY A 135 -16.70 -22.21 12.03
N LEU A 136 -16.95 -21.30 11.07
CA LEU A 136 -18.03 -21.46 10.09
C LEU A 136 -17.55 -22.06 8.75
N ALA A 137 -16.28 -22.46 8.66
CA ALA A 137 -15.62 -22.99 7.47
C ALA A 137 -15.49 -24.52 7.47
#